data_AF-K3WFH8-F1
#
_entry.id   AF-K3WFH8-F1
#
_cell.length_a   1.000
_cell.length_b   1.000
_cell.length_c   1.000
_cell.angle_alpha   90.00
_cell.angle_beta   90.00
_cell.angle_gamma   90.00
#
_symmetry.space_group_name_H-M   'P 1'
#
loop_
_entity.id
_entity.type
_entity.pdbx_description
1 polymer ?
#
loop_
_entity_poly.entity_id
_entity_poly.type
_entity_poly.pdbx_seq_one_letter_code
_entity_poly.pdbx_strand_id
1 'polypeptide(L)'
;MRKLLSTLLFIVLAPVLVFAQNKYPIVLVHGFSGWGRDELLGLKYWGGIQGDLQEQLKAQGYTVYTASVGPFSSNWDRAVELYAQIKGGRADYGAKHSTTHGHTRMGRTYPGLYPEWGNVVNGKVNKIHLIGHSMGGQTVRMLAQLLAKGSAGSPTGTEDPTSNSLFAGGKDWIHSITTISTPNQGTTLANGFAEIGDTVKGLLATVVSVLNLGGSATEMLYDAKLDQWGITPKAKTESLGNYINRVFKSPIFNPGFKDVCLWSLSTQGAAEESTWVQTLPNVYYFSYSTSDTFGARDFFLRKIHLPNLLTMILPLQPIGAFIGSRVAS
;
A
#
# COMPACT_ATOMS: atom_id res chain seq x y z
N MET A 1 -10.79 -48.82 51.51
CA MET A 1 -11.25 -47.94 50.41
C MET A 1 -10.40 -46.68 50.38
N ARG A 2 -9.84 -46.36 49.21
CA ARG A 2 -8.74 -45.40 48.98
C ARG A 2 -9.18 -43.95 49.29
N LYS A 3 -8.39 -43.23 50.10
CA LYS A 3 -8.46 -41.76 50.18
C LYS A 3 -7.73 -41.19 48.96
N LEU A 4 -8.46 -40.54 48.05
CA LEU A 4 -7.89 -39.75 46.96
C LEU A 4 -7.17 -38.53 47.59
N LEU A 5 -5.85 -38.46 47.42
CA LEU A 5 -5.11 -37.20 47.55
C LEU A 5 -5.39 -36.39 46.27
N SER A 6 -6.20 -35.34 46.38
CA SER A 6 -6.33 -34.31 45.34
C SER A 6 -5.14 -33.34 45.45
N THR A 7 -4.10 -33.58 44.66
CA THR A 7 -2.99 -32.64 44.49
C THR A 7 -3.49 -31.43 43.71
N LEU A 8 -3.69 -30.29 44.38
CA LEU A 8 -3.94 -29.01 43.73
C LEU A 8 -2.65 -28.55 43.04
N LEU A 9 -2.60 -28.63 41.71
CA LEU A 9 -1.54 -28.05 40.91
C LEU A 9 -1.81 -26.55 40.75
N PHE A 10 -1.15 -25.71 41.55
CA PHE A 10 -1.13 -24.27 41.31
C PHE A 10 -0.28 -24.00 40.07
N ILE A 11 -0.92 -23.70 38.94
CA ILE A 11 -0.24 -23.14 37.77
C ILE A 11 0.10 -21.69 38.11
N VAL A 12 1.34 -21.45 38.54
CA VAL A 12 1.91 -20.10 38.60
C VAL A 12 2.17 -19.67 37.16
N LEU A 13 1.25 -18.92 36.57
CA LEU A 13 1.51 -18.17 35.34
C LEU A 13 2.51 -17.05 35.68
N ALA A 14 3.80 -17.37 35.65
CA ALA A 14 4.82 -16.34 35.60
C ALA A 14 4.61 -15.56 34.28
N PRO A 15 4.54 -14.22 34.31
CA PRO A 15 4.46 -13.46 33.07
C PRO A 15 5.71 -13.75 32.25
N VAL A 16 5.54 -14.39 31.10
CA VAL A 16 6.63 -14.58 30.14
C VAL A 16 7.00 -13.20 29.63
N LEU A 17 8.13 -12.68 30.11
CA LEU A 17 8.71 -11.46 29.58
C LEU A 17 9.15 -11.74 28.14
N VAL A 18 8.37 -11.27 27.18
CA VAL A 18 8.71 -11.34 25.76
C VAL A 18 9.61 -10.16 25.43
N PHE A 19 10.86 -10.45 25.10
CA PHE A 19 11.82 -9.44 24.63
C PHE A 19 11.82 -9.37 23.11
N ALA A 20 11.92 -8.17 22.54
CA ALA A 20 12.13 -7.98 21.12
C ALA A 20 13.49 -8.58 20.70
N GLN A 21 13.48 -9.47 19.71
CA GLN A 21 14.69 -10.12 19.21
C GLN A 21 15.52 -9.22 18.27
N ASN A 22 14.95 -8.11 17.80
CA ASN A 22 15.61 -7.15 16.92
C ASN A 22 15.11 -5.72 17.20
N LYS A 23 15.76 -4.72 16.57
CA LYS A 23 15.37 -3.30 16.61
C LYS A 23 15.26 -2.70 15.20
N TYR A 24 14.88 -3.51 14.21
CA TYR A 24 14.75 -3.02 12.84
C TYR A 24 13.63 -1.96 12.76
N PRO A 25 13.81 -0.87 12.00
CA PRO A 25 12.78 0.15 11.89
C PRO A 25 11.57 -0.35 11.10
N ILE A 26 10.41 0.24 11.39
CA ILE A 26 9.16 0.03 10.68
C ILE A 26 9.04 1.08 9.58
N VAL A 27 8.65 0.66 8.38
CA VAL A 27 8.26 1.57 7.29
C VAL A 27 6.79 1.32 6.95
N LEU A 28 5.99 2.37 7.15
CA LEU A 28 4.56 2.40 6.87
C LEU A 28 4.32 2.79 5.40
N VAL A 29 3.53 1.98 4.68
CA VAL A 29 3.30 2.12 3.24
C VAL A 29 1.80 2.17 2.94
N HIS A 30 1.31 3.34 2.53
CA HIS A 30 -0.10 3.54 2.21
C HIS A 30 -0.53 2.83 0.92
N GLY A 31 -1.83 2.66 0.74
CA GLY A 31 -2.42 2.06 -0.46
C GLY A 31 -2.91 3.06 -1.49
N PHE A 32 -3.88 2.60 -2.27
CA PHE A 32 -4.61 3.38 -3.27
C PHE A 32 -5.16 4.68 -2.67
N SER A 33 -5.04 5.79 -3.39
CA SER A 33 -5.44 7.14 -2.97
C SER A 33 -4.77 7.69 -1.69
N GLY A 34 -3.77 7.00 -1.15
CA GLY A 34 -3.07 7.44 0.06
C GLY A 34 -2.13 8.61 -0.19
N TRP A 35 -1.70 9.25 0.90
CA TRP A 35 -0.93 10.49 0.87
C TRP A 35 0.20 10.48 1.92
N GLY A 36 1.18 11.36 1.73
CA GLY A 36 2.30 11.58 2.63
C GLY A 36 1.96 12.45 3.83
N ARG A 37 2.91 12.58 4.76
CA ARG A 37 2.71 13.27 6.05
C ARG A 37 2.47 14.78 5.91
N ASP A 38 2.98 15.39 4.84
CA ASP A 38 2.93 16.83 4.57
C ASP A 38 1.80 17.21 3.59
N GLU A 39 1.01 16.23 3.17
CA GLU A 39 -0.19 16.43 2.33
C GLU A 39 -1.44 16.57 3.21
N LEU A 40 -2.55 17.03 2.60
CA LEU A 40 -3.86 17.20 3.23
C LEU A 40 -3.81 17.96 4.56
N LEU A 41 -3.07 19.07 4.59
CA LEU A 41 -2.87 19.95 5.75
C LEU A 41 -2.39 19.21 7.00
N GLY A 42 -1.63 18.13 6.80
CA GLY A 42 -1.05 17.35 7.88
C GLY A 42 -1.98 16.31 8.49
N LEU A 43 -3.18 16.06 7.94
CA LEU A 43 -3.95 14.88 8.34
C LEU A 43 -3.14 13.63 7.99
N LYS A 44 -2.91 12.74 8.95
CA LYS A 44 -2.08 11.56 8.74
C LYS A 44 -2.91 10.43 8.16
N TYR A 45 -2.46 9.85 7.04
CA TYR A 45 -3.03 8.59 6.54
C TYR A 45 -2.99 7.50 7.63
N TRP A 46 -1.84 7.39 8.31
CA TRP A 46 -1.63 6.50 9.44
C TRP A 46 -2.03 7.18 10.76
N GLY A 47 -3.32 7.09 11.08
CA GLY A 47 -3.89 7.55 12.36
C GLY A 47 -5.12 8.44 12.20
N GLY A 48 -5.27 9.14 11.07
CA GLY A 48 -6.43 9.99 10.78
C GLY A 48 -6.73 10.97 11.92
N ILE A 49 -7.98 10.96 12.39
CA ILE A 49 -8.42 11.79 13.54
C ILE A 49 -7.92 11.30 14.89
N GLN A 50 -7.41 10.07 14.99
CA GLN A 50 -6.90 9.50 16.23
C GLN A 50 -5.46 9.94 16.52
N GLY A 51 -4.86 10.74 15.62
CA GLY A 51 -3.53 11.33 15.77
C GLY A 51 -2.52 10.79 14.77
N ASP A 52 -1.25 10.79 15.18
CA ASP A 52 -0.12 10.40 14.34
C ASP A 52 0.46 9.07 14.81
N LEU A 53 0.10 7.98 14.13
CA LEU A 53 0.53 6.63 14.51
C LEU A 53 2.06 6.49 14.50
N GLN A 54 2.75 7.15 13.57
CA GLN A 54 4.21 7.10 13.52
C GLN A 54 4.82 7.67 14.81
N GLU A 55 4.37 8.84 15.23
CA GLU A 55 4.91 9.51 16.42
C GLU A 55 4.46 8.81 17.71
N GLN A 56 3.25 8.24 17.74
CA GLN A 56 2.79 7.39 18.85
C GLN A 56 3.67 6.14 19.03
N LEU A 57 4.04 5.46 17.94
CA LEU A 57 4.96 4.31 18.00
C LEU A 57 6.39 4.72 18.36
N LYS A 58 6.86 5.87 17.89
CA LYS A 58 8.17 6.42 18.31
C LYS A 58 8.23 6.73 19.79
N ALA A 59 7.16 7.30 20.35
CA ALA A 59 7.07 7.55 21.79
C ALA A 59 7.14 6.25 22.63
N GLN A 60 6.80 5.09 22.03
CA GLN A 60 6.93 3.76 22.63
C GLN A 60 8.30 3.11 22.39
N GLY A 61 9.24 3.81 21.73
CA GLY A 61 10.61 3.34 21.50
C GLY A 61 10.82 2.60 20.17
N TYR A 62 9.84 2.59 19.26
CA TYR A 62 10.02 2.02 17.92
C TYR A 62 10.55 3.06 16.94
N THR A 63 11.55 2.72 16.13
CA THR A 63 11.93 3.58 14.99
C THR A 63 10.93 3.38 13.86
N VAL A 64 10.18 4.42 13.48
CA VAL A 64 9.13 4.34 12.46
C VAL A 64 9.29 5.44 11.42
N TYR A 65 9.15 5.06 10.15
CA TYR A 65 9.12 5.95 9.00
C TYR A 65 7.81 5.77 8.22
N THR A 66 7.41 6.79 7.47
CA THR A 66 6.25 6.75 6.58
C THR A 66 6.71 7.06 5.16
N ALA A 67 6.47 6.14 4.22
CA ALA A 67 6.69 6.37 2.80
C ALA A 67 5.46 6.98 2.13
N SER A 68 5.67 7.75 1.07
CA SER A 68 4.64 8.42 0.27
C SER A 68 4.82 8.14 -1.22
N VAL A 69 4.34 6.98 -1.66
CA VAL A 69 4.45 6.51 -3.04
C VAL A 69 3.26 6.97 -3.89
N GLY A 70 3.31 6.77 -5.20
CA GLY A 70 2.25 7.12 -6.13
C GLY A 70 0.89 6.51 -5.75
N PRO A 71 -0.14 7.31 -5.43
CA PRO A 71 -1.47 6.80 -5.07
C PRO A 71 -2.18 6.03 -6.19
N PHE A 72 -1.79 6.27 -7.45
CA PHE A 72 -2.43 5.72 -8.63
C PHE A 72 -1.47 5.01 -9.61
N SER A 73 -0.17 4.99 -9.32
CA SER A 73 0.82 4.26 -10.12
C SER A 73 0.68 2.74 -9.94
N SER A 74 1.31 1.94 -10.81
CA SER A 74 1.36 0.48 -10.68
C SER A 74 2.12 0.04 -9.42
N ASN A 75 1.99 -1.24 -9.04
CA ASN A 75 2.81 -1.79 -7.95
C ASN A 75 4.32 -1.75 -8.25
N TRP A 76 4.71 -1.84 -9.53
CA TRP A 76 6.11 -1.76 -9.95
C TRP A 76 6.67 -0.37 -9.68
N ASP A 77 6.00 0.66 -10.20
CA ASP A 77 6.40 2.05 -10.00
C ASP A 77 6.46 2.40 -8.52
N ARG A 78 5.43 2.01 -7.76
CA ARG A 78 5.38 2.24 -6.32
C ARG A 78 6.51 1.49 -5.59
N ALA A 79 6.91 0.30 -6.02
CA ALA A 79 8.02 -0.43 -5.41
C ALA A 79 9.38 0.24 -5.68
N VAL A 80 9.58 0.77 -6.89
CA VAL A 80 10.77 1.55 -7.26
C VAL A 80 10.84 2.86 -6.48
N GLU A 81 9.73 3.58 -6.39
CA GLU A 81 9.61 4.80 -5.60
C GLU A 81 9.86 4.53 -4.12
N LEU A 82 9.29 3.45 -3.57
CA LEU A 82 9.49 3.03 -2.19
C LEU A 82 10.98 2.72 -1.92
N TYR A 83 11.63 2.00 -2.83
CA TYR A 83 13.06 1.72 -2.73
C TYR A 83 13.88 3.02 -2.63
N ALA A 84 13.65 3.96 -3.56
CA ALA A 84 14.35 5.24 -3.57
C ALA A 84 14.02 6.11 -2.35
N GLN A 85 12.78 6.08 -1.87
CA GLN A 85 12.39 6.81 -0.65
C GLN A 85 13.04 6.26 0.60
N ILE A 86 13.18 4.94 0.75
CA ILE A 86 13.82 4.34 1.92
C ILE A 86 15.34 4.51 1.82
N LYS A 87 15.95 4.07 0.73
CA LYS A 87 17.42 4.05 0.56
C LYS A 87 18.01 5.43 0.29
N GLY A 88 17.24 6.32 -0.33
CA GLY A 88 17.71 7.56 -0.92
C GLY A 88 18.13 7.39 -2.38
N GLY A 89 18.18 8.50 -3.11
CA GLY A 89 18.53 8.54 -4.53
C GLY A 89 17.32 8.78 -5.42
N ARG A 90 17.53 8.62 -6.73
CA ARG A 90 16.49 8.85 -7.76
C ARG A 90 15.75 7.56 -8.06
N ALA A 91 14.43 7.63 -8.12
CA ALA A 91 13.60 6.53 -8.62
C ALA A 91 13.99 6.23 -10.08
N ASP A 92 14.37 5.00 -10.36
CA ASP A 92 14.69 4.50 -11.70
C ASP A 92 13.82 3.28 -11.95
N TYR A 93 12.80 3.49 -12.78
CA TYR A 93 11.75 2.54 -13.08
C TYR A 93 12.22 1.38 -13.97
N GLY A 94 13.47 1.39 -14.44
CA GLY A 94 14.00 0.38 -15.35
C GLY A 94 13.81 0.76 -16.80
N ALA A 95 14.82 0.47 -17.63
CA ALA A 95 14.83 0.89 -19.03
C ALA A 95 13.82 0.10 -19.87
N LYS A 96 13.69 -1.21 -19.62
CA LYS A 96 12.73 -2.04 -20.36
C LYS A 96 11.31 -1.70 -19.96
N HIS A 97 11.01 -1.68 -18.67
CA HIS A 97 9.70 -1.34 -18.13
C HIS A 97 9.20 -0.01 -18.69
N SER A 98 10.02 1.04 -18.57
CA SER A 98 9.67 2.38 -19.04
C SER A 98 9.48 2.46 -20.55
N THR A 99 10.29 1.73 -21.33
CA THR A 99 10.12 1.65 -22.79
C THR A 99 8.87 0.87 -23.18
N THR A 100 8.57 -0.24 -22.48
CA THR A 100 7.38 -1.08 -22.74
C THR A 100 6.09 -0.32 -22.48
N HIS A 101 6.04 0.51 -21.44
CA HIS A 101 4.83 1.24 -21.07
C HIS A 101 4.79 2.70 -21.54
N GLY A 102 5.92 3.23 -22.03
CA GLY A 102 5.98 4.54 -22.67
C GLY A 102 6.01 5.72 -21.71
N HIS A 103 6.70 5.59 -20.57
CA HIS A 103 6.91 6.67 -19.61
C HIS A 103 8.40 6.97 -19.39
N THR A 104 8.71 8.05 -18.66
CA THR A 104 10.11 8.37 -18.37
C THR A 104 10.72 7.36 -17.41
N ARG A 105 11.96 6.91 -17.67
CA ARG A 105 12.70 6.00 -16.79
C ARG A 105 13.00 6.56 -15.42
N MET A 106 13.26 7.85 -15.32
CA MET A 106 13.78 8.47 -14.11
C MET A 106 12.71 9.34 -13.44
N GLY A 107 12.28 8.93 -12.25
CA GLY A 107 11.34 9.67 -11.41
C GLY A 107 12.00 10.71 -10.51
N ARG A 108 11.36 10.95 -9.35
CA ARG A 108 11.80 11.92 -8.32
C ARG A 108 13.06 11.45 -7.58
N THR A 109 13.76 12.39 -6.98
CA THR A 109 14.91 12.16 -6.10
C THR A 109 14.51 12.33 -4.64
N TYR A 110 14.95 11.41 -3.79
CA TYR A 110 14.63 11.39 -2.36
C TYR A 110 15.90 11.41 -1.51
N PRO A 111 15.87 12.05 -0.34
CA PRO A 111 17.02 12.09 0.58
C PRO A 111 17.30 10.71 1.22
N GLY A 112 16.28 9.85 1.35
CA GLY A 112 16.37 8.55 2.02
C GLY A 112 15.89 8.61 3.46
N LEU A 113 14.87 7.82 3.79
CA LEU A 113 14.34 7.69 5.15
C LEU A 113 15.29 6.89 6.05
N TYR A 114 16.03 5.93 5.48
CA TYR A 114 16.98 5.08 6.17
C TYR A 114 18.16 4.74 5.23
N PRO A 115 19.07 5.69 4.95
CA PRO A 115 20.16 5.50 3.99
C PRO A 115 21.10 4.33 4.29
N GLU A 116 21.21 3.93 5.55
CA GLU A 116 21.97 2.78 6.03
C GLU A 116 21.25 1.44 5.85
N TRP A 117 20.04 1.44 5.30
CA TRP A 117 19.29 0.23 4.94
C TRP A 117 20.11 -0.70 4.05
N GLY A 118 20.19 -1.97 4.44
CA GLY A 118 20.96 -2.97 3.71
C GLY A 118 22.46 -3.00 4.00
N ASN A 119 23.00 -2.02 4.72
CA ASN A 119 24.41 -2.04 5.14
C ASN A 119 24.64 -3.18 6.14
N VAL A 120 25.86 -3.73 6.15
CA VAL A 120 26.27 -4.74 7.13
C VAL A 120 27.01 -4.04 8.28
N VAL A 121 26.46 -4.15 9.48
CA VAL A 121 27.07 -3.62 10.71
C VAL A 121 27.23 -4.78 11.69
N ASN A 122 28.46 -5.01 12.16
CA ASN A 122 28.80 -6.13 13.06
C ASN A 122 28.32 -7.50 12.55
N GLY A 123 28.50 -7.76 11.25
CA GLY A 123 28.09 -9.01 10.61
C GLY A 123 26.58 -9.19 10.42
N LYS A 124 25.76 -8.18 10.74
CA LYS A 124 24.30 -8.21 10.56
C LYS A 124 23.87 -7.17 9.54
N VAL A 125 22.95 -7.55 8.67
CA VAL A 125 22.32 -6.64 7.71
C VAL A 125 21.31 -5.74 8.42
N ASN A 126 21.35 -4.44 8.14
CA ASN A 126 20.33 -3.49 8.55
C ASN A 126 19.02 -3.76 7.78
N LYS A 127 18.15 -4.60 8.34
CA LYS A 127 16.82 -4.90 7.76
C LYS A 127 15.76 -3.91 8.22
N ILE A 128 14.57 -4.00 7.63
CA ILE A 128 13.36 -3.26 8.02
C ILE A 128 12.14 -4.17 8.14
N HIS A 129 11.13 -3.69 8.86
CA HIS A 129 9.76 -4.21 8.84
C HIS A 129 8.91 -3.35 7.91
N LEU A 130 8.21 -3.97 6.97
CA LEU A 130 7.26 -3.28 6.08
C LEU A 130 5.84 -3.52 6.55
N ILE A 131 5.05 -2.45 6.69
CA ILE A 131 3.61 -2.52 6.96
C ILE A 131 2.87 -1.82 5.82
N GLY A 132 2.20 -2.62 4.98
CA GLY A 132 1.42 -2.15 3.84
C GLY A 132 -0.08 -2.22 4.11
N HIS A 133 -0.77 -1.08 4.07
CA HIS A 133 -2.24 -1.05 4.09
C HIS A 133 -2.80 -1.01 2.67
N SER A 134 -3.92 -1.72 2.41
CA SER A 134 -4.57 -1.76 1.10
C SER A 134 -3.57 -2.17 0.00
N MET A 135 -3.51 -1.45 -1.11
CA MET A 135 -2.54 -1.66 -2.20
C MET A 135 -1.07 -1.64 -1.73
N GLY A 136 -0.77 -0.95 -0.62
CA GLY A 136 0.56 -0.91 -0.02
C GLY A 136 1.10 -2.30 0.28
N GLY A 137 0.23 -3.26 0.62
CA GLY A 137 0.63 -4.65 0.84
C GLY A 137 1.12 -5.36 -0.42
N GLN A 138 0.53 -5.09 -1.60
CA GLN A 138 1.04 -5.63 -2.86
C GLN A 138 2.37 -4.95 -3.24
N THR A 139 2.47 -3.65 -3.03
CA THR A 139 3.70 -2.87 -3.27
C THR A 139 4.89 -3.39 -2.47
N VAL A 140 4.73 -3.64 -1.17
CA VAL A 140 5.85 -4.13 -0.32
C VAL A 140 6.24 -5.57 -0.65
N ARG A 141 5.29 -6.40 -1.11
CA ARG A 141 5.59 -7.75 -1.63
C ARG A 141 6.43 -7.65 -2.90
N MET A 142 6.07 -6.76 -3.82
CA MET A 142 6.82 -6.54 -5.07
C MET A 142 8.22 -5.96 -4.81
N LEU A 143 8.36 -5.02 -3.88
CA LEU A 143 9.68 -4.51 -3.46
C LEU A 143 10.56 -5.65 -2.93
N ALA A 144 10.02 -6.50 -2.05
CA ALA A 144 10.78 -7.61 -1.49
C ALA A 144 11.21 -8.62 -2.58
N GLN A 145 10.33 -8.91 -3.54
CA GLN A 145 10.65 -9.73 -4.72
C GLN A 145 11.82 -9.14 -5.51
N LEU A 146 11.74 -7.85 -5.86
CA LEU A 146 12.79 -7.14 -6.61
C LEU A 146 14.12 -7.16 -5.85
N LEU A 147 14.12 -6.88 -4.55
CA LEU A 147 15.32 -6.94 -3.72
C LEU A 147 15.95 -8.34 -3.73
N ALA A 148 15.14 -9.39 -3.56
CA ALA A 148 15.65 -10.74 -3.42
C ALA A 148 16.09 -11.35 -4.76
N LYS A 149 15.36 -11.09 -5.84
CA LYS A 149 15.48 -11.82 -7.12
C LYS A 149 15.70 -10.93 -8.34
N GLY A 150 15.71 -9.61 -8.17
CA GLY A 150 15.71 -8.67 -9.28
C GLY A 150 14.38 -8.72 -10.03
N SER A 151 14.42 -8.30 -11.29
CA SER A 151 13.25 -8.21 -12.18
C SER A 151 12.98 -9.48 -13.02
N ALA A 152 13.63 -10.60 -12.70
CA ALA A 152 13.45 -11.83 -13.46
C ALA A 152 12.01 -12.33 -13.36
N GLY A 153 11.39 -12.63 -14.51
CA GLY A 153 9.99 -13.07 -14.60
C GLY A 153 8.95 -11.94 -14.60
N SER A 154 9.37 -10.67 -14.55
CA SER A 154 8.43 -9.56 -14.67
C SER A 154 7.74 -9.55 -16.05
N PRO A 155 6.49 -9.05 -16.17
CA PRO A 155 5.77 -8.98 -17.45
C PRO A 155 6.48 -8.15 -18.53
N THR A 156 7.31 -7.18 -18.14
CA THR A 156 8.10 -6.34 -19.05
C THR A 156 9.48 -6.92 -19.38
N GLY A 157 9.80 -8.10 -18.82
CA GLY A 157 11.08 -8.77 -18.95
C GLY A 157 12.12 -8.32 -17.92
N THR A 158 13.28 -8.99 -17.92
CA THR A 158 14.35 -8.73 -16.95
C THR A 158 15.14 -7.48 -17.32
N GLU A 159 15.19 -6.49 -16.43
CA GLU A 159 16.07 -5.32 -16.49
C GLU A 159 17.55 -5.71 -16.42
N ASP A 160 18.43 -4.80 -16.85
CA ASP A 160 19.87 -4.96 -16.67
C ASP A 160 20.22 -4.89 -15.17
N PRO A 161 20.78 -5.96 -14.57
CA PRO A 161 21.12 -5.98 -13.14
C PRO A 161 22.22 -4.97 -12.76
N THR A 162 22.98 -4.46 -13.72
CA THR A 162 24.01 -3.43 -13.48
C THR A 162 23.45 -2.01 -13.53
N SER A 163 22.23 -1.83 -14.06
CA SER A 163 21.64 -0.51 -14.29
C SER A 163 21.11 0.17 -13.03
N ASN A 164 20.60 -0.61 -12.07
CA ASN A 164 20.15 -0.14 -10.77
C ASN A 164 20.31 -1.29 -9.77
N SER A 165 20.82 -0.99 -8.58
CA SER A 165 21.03 -2.01 -7.55
C SER A 165 19.73 -2.74 -7.17
N LEU A 166 18.55 -2.13 -7.27
CA LEU A 166 17.28 -2.81 -7.03
C LEU A 166 17.11 -4.03 -7.96
N PHE A 167 17.44 -3.90 -9.25
CA PHE A 167 17.26 -4.95 -10.25
C PHE A 167 18.33 -6.05 -10.19
N ALA A 168 19.44 -5.82 -9.51
CA ALA A 168 20.49 -6.83 -9.32
C ALA A 168 20.02 -8.05 -8.48
N GLY A 169 18.97 -7.92 -7.68
CA GLY A 169 18.55 -8.95 -6.75
C GLY A 169 19.58 -9.21 -5.62
N GLY A 170 19.46 -10.37 -4.96
CA GLY A 170 20.42 -10.84 -3.95
C GLY A 170 20.39 -10.12 -2.60
N LYS A 171 19.37 -9.30 -2.32
CA LYS A 171 19.29 -8.46 -1.12
C LYS A 171 18.30 -9.02 -0.12
N ASP A 172 18.82 -9.51 1.00
CA ASP A 172 18.03 -9.93 2.16
C ASP A 172 17.83 -8.77 3.15
N TRP A 173 17.12 -7.74 2.70
CA TRP A 173 17.01 -6.45 3.42
C TRP A 173 15.66 -6.25 4.14
N ILE A 174 14.73 -7.19 4.00
CA ILE A 174 13.40 -7.16 4.63
C ILE A 174 13.34 -8.25 5.69
N HIS A 175 12.92 -7.91 6.90
CA HIS A 175 12.74 -8.89 7.98
C HIS A 175 11.30 -9.42 8.04
N SER A 176 10.32 -8.53 7.90
CA SER A 176 8.91 -8.94 7.82
C SER A 176 8.08 -8.03 6.93
N ILE A 177 6.96 -8.58 6.47
CA ILE A 177 5.90 -7.88 5.75
C ILE A 177 4.59 -8.12 6.50
N THR A 178 3.93 -7.04 6.90
CA THR A 178 2.56 -7.06 7.41
C THR A 178 1.65 -6.39 6.39
N THR A 179 0.58 -7.09 6.02
CA THR A 179 -0.45 -6.57 5.10
C THR A 179 -1.74 -6.36 5.87
N ILE A 180 -2.42 -5.23 5.66
CA ILE A 180 -3.66 -4.87 6.33
C ILE A 180 -4.69 -4.49 5.26
N SER A 181 -5.80 -5.21 5.19
CA SER A 181 -6.86 -4.97 4.19
C SER A 181 -6.34 -4.98 2.74
N THR A 182 -5.29 -5.76 2.47
CA THR A 182 -4.63 -5.80 1.17
C THR A 182 -5.36 -6.71 0.20
N PRO A 183 -5.65 -6.25 -1.04
CA PRO A 183 -6.23 -7.08 -2.08
C PRO A 183 -5.16 -8.00 -2.69
N ASN A 184 -4.66 -8.96 -1.92
CA ASN A 184 -3.59 -9.89 -2.36
C ASN A 184 -4.01 -10.72 -3.59
N GLN A 185 -5.32 -10.89 -3.82
CA GLN A 185 -5.92 -11.55 -4.99
C GLN A 185 -6.72 -10.55 -5.86
N GLY A 186 -6.43 -9.25 -5.71
CA GLY A 186 -7.19 -8.18 -6.35
C GLY A 186 -8.54 -7.92 -5.70
N THR A 187 -9.27 -6.97 -6.28
CA THR A 187 -10.63 -6.58 -5.91
C THR A 187 -11.50 -6.50 -7.16
N THR A 188 -12.76 -6.91 -7.03
CA THR A 188 -13.75 -6.77 -8.10
C THR A 188 -14.15 -5.32 -8.35
N LEU A 189 -13.80 -4.39 -7.44
CA LEU A 189 -13.99 -2.95 -7.62
C LEU A 189 -13.20 -2.40 -8.80
N ALA A 190 -11.96 -2.86 -9.00
CA ALA A 190 -11.09 -2.35 -10.05
C ALA A 190 -11.61 -2.68 -11.47
N ASN A 191 -12.53 -3.66 -11.58
CA ASN A 191 -13.22 -3.98 -12.83
C ASN A 191 -14.37 -2.99 -13.15
N GLY A 192 -14.75 -2.12 -12.20
CA GLY A 192 -15.76 -1.07 -12.33
C GLY A 192 -15.17 0.30 -12.65
N PHE A 193 -14.33 0.37 -13.68
CA PHE A 193 -13.47 1.53 -13.96
C PHE A 193 -14.19 2.89 -14.03
N ALA A 194 -15.41 2.95 -14.56
CA ALA A 194 -16.14 4.20 -14.78
C ALA A 194 -16.39 5.01 -13.48
N GLU A 195 -16.45 4.36 -12.32
CA GLU A 195 -16.84 4.99 -11.05
C GLU A 195 -15.66 5.28 -10.12
N ILE A 196 -14.43 4.89 -10.50
CA ILE A 196 -13.26 4.99 -9.62
C ILE A 196 -12.88 6.45 -9.32
N GLY A 197 -13.01 7.34 -10.30
CA GLY A 197 -12.71 8.76 -10.14
C GLY A 197 -13.66 9.44 -9.15
N ASP A 198 -14.95 9.12 -9.21
CA ASP A 198 -15.94 9.66 -8.29
C ASP A 198 -15.82 9.06 -6.89
N THR A 199 -15.46 7.77 -6.80
CA THR A 199 -15.08 7.13 -5.54
C THR A 199 -13.93 7.87 -4.85
N VAL A 200 -12.85 8.19 -5.59
CA VAL A 200 -11.70 8.92 -5.05
C VAL A 200 -12.11 10.31 -4.58
N LYS A 201 -12.94 11.03 -5.35
CA LYS A 201 -13.47 12.33 -4.93
C LYS A 201 -14.27 12.22 -3.63
N GLY A 202 -15.14 11.22 -3.50
CA GLY A 202 -15.95 10.99 -2.29
C GLY A 202 -15.10 10.69 -1.06
N LEU A 203 -14.06 9.86 -1.22
CA LEU A 203 -13.09 9.57 -0.15
C LEU A 203 -12.33 10.83 0.28
N LEU A 204 -11.77 11.58 -0.68
CA LEU A 204 -11.05 12.83 -0.38
C LEU A 204 -11.97 13.91 0.19
N ALA A 205 -13.22 14.02 -0.26
CA ALA A 205 -14.21 14.94 0.31
C ALA A 205 -14.54 14.62 1.78
N THR A 206 -14.50 13.34 2.16
CA THR A 206 -14.67 12.92 3.57
C THR A 206 -13.46 13.29 4.41
N VAL A 207 -12.26 13.22 3.84
CA VAL A 207 -11.06 13.75 4.48
C VAL A 207 -11.17 15.27 4.67
N VAL A 208 -11.66 15.99 3.65
CA VAL A 208 -11.88 17.45 3.71
C VAL A 208 -12.88 17.83 4.81
N SER A 209 -14.00 17.11 4.94
CA SER A 209 -15.02 17.42 5.93
C SER A 209 -14.51 17.25 7.37
N VAL A 210 -13.68 16.24 7.61
CA VAL A 210 -13.02 16.00 8.91
C VAL A 210 -12.12 17.17 9.31
N LEU A 211 -11.48 17.84 8.35
CA LEU A 211 -10.62 19.00 8.62
C LEU A 211 -11.38 20.28 8.98
N ASN A 212 -12.73 20.25 8.98
CA ASN A 212 -13.61 21.40 9.24
C ASN A 212 -13.34 22.61 8.32
N LEU A 213 -12.82 22.34 7.12
CA LEU A 213 -12.53 23.36 6.12
C LEU A 213 -13.78 23.57 5.28
N GLY A 214 -14.57 24.56 5.65
CA GLY A 214 -15.71 25.01 4.88
C GLY A 214 -15.29 25.41 3.45
N GLY A 215 -15.53 24.52 2.48
CA GLY A 215 -15.59 24.81 1.05
C GLY A 215 -14.28 25.12 0.31
N SER A 216 -13.22 25.63 0.94
CA SER A 216 -11.97 25.95 0.23
C SER A 216 -11.01 24.75 0.17
N ALA A 217 -11.36 23.75 -0.66
CA ALA A 217 -10.45 22.64 -1.02
C ALA A 217 -9.24 23.08 -1.89
N THR A 218 -9.14 24.38 -2.17
CA THR A 218 -8.12 24.99 -3.03
C THR A 218 -6.73 24.97 -2.41
N GLU A 219 -6.64 25.11 -1.09
CA GLU A 219 -5.37 25.15 -0.34
C GLU A 219 -4.80 23.77 -0.01
N MET A 220 -5.57 22.70 -0.22
CA MET A 220 -5.12 21.35 0.09
C MET A 220 -4.07 20.88 -0.91
N LEU A 221 -2.90 20.52 -0.37
CA LEU A 221 -1.88 19.80 -1.11
C LEU A 221 -2.25 18.32 -1.18
N TYR A 222 -2.52 17.83 -2.38
CA TYR A 222 -2.60 16.41 -2.71
C TYR A 222 -1.94 16.23 -4.07
N ASP A 223 -0.97 15.34 -4.14
CA ASP A 223 -0.16 15.08 -5.33
C ASP A 223 -0.31 13.62 -5.75
N ALA A 224 -0.76 13.44 -7.00
CA ALA A 224 -0.90 12.12 -7.62
C ALA A 224 0.44 11.45 -7.94
N LYS A 225 1.55 12.21 -7.97
CA LYS A 225 2.93 11.70 -8.18
C LYS A 225 3.07 10.86 -9.46
N LEU A 226 2.48 11.36 -10.54
CA LEU A 226 2.46 10.72 -11.87
C LEU A 226 3.39 11.46 -12.84
N ASP A 227 4.53 11.96 -12.34
CA ASP A 227 5.49 12.77 -13.10
C ASP A 227 6.05 11.99 -14.29
N GLN A 228 6.23 10.68 -14.15
CA GLN A 228 6.73 9.81 -15.21
C GLN A 228 5.80 9.77 -16.44
N TRP A 229 4.51 10.04 -16.22
CA TRP A 229 3.48 10.15 -17.25
C TRP A 229 3.27 11.58 -17.76
N GLY A 230 4.08 12.54 -17.29
CA GLY A 230 3.91 13.96 -17.61
C GLY A 230 2.68 14.61 -16.97
N ILE A 231 2.05 13.96 -15.98
CA ILE A 231 0.90 14.51 -15.25
C ILE A 231 1.43 15.41 -14.13
N THR A 232 1.27 16.72 -14.32
CA THR A 232 1.77 17.72 -13.36
C THR A 232 0.96 17.73 -12.06
N PRO A 233 1.60 18.07 -10.91
CA PRO A 233 0.92 18.29 -9.64
C PRO A 233 -0.24 19.30 -9.73
N LYS A 234 -1.11 19.29 -8.72
CA LYS A 234 -2.23 20.22 -8.61
C LYS A 234 -1.73 21.67 -8.64
N ALA A 235 -2.31 22.50 -9.50
CA ALA A 235 -2.01 23.94 -9.49
C ALA A 235 -2.65 24.63 -8.28
N LYS A 236 -2.05 25.74 -7.81
CA LYS A 236 -2.59 26.52 -6.67
C LYS A 236 -4.02 27.01 -6.92
N THR A 237 -4.36 27.34 -8.16
CA THR A 237 -5.68 27.81 -8.57
C THR A 237 -6.65 26.69 -8.97
N GLU A 238 -6.17 25.45 -9.07
CA GLU A 238 -6.99 24.29 -9.43
C GLU A 238 -7.63 23.72 -8.17
N SER A 239 -8.95 23.51 -8.19
CA SER A 239 -9.63 22.81 -7.09
C SER A 239 -9.20 21.33 -7.06
N LEU A 240 -9.24 20.72 -5.89
CA LEU A 240 -8.93 19.28 -5.75
C LEU A 240 -9.80 18.41 -6.68
N GLY A 241 -11.10 18.70 -6.80
CA GLY A 241 -11.99 17.97 -7.71
C GLY A 241 -11.60 18.09 -9.19
N ASN A 242 -11.21 19.29 -9.65
CA ASN A 242 -10.74 19.50 -11.02
C ASN A 242 -9.41 18.79 -11.27
N TYR A 243 -8.51 18.79 -10.28
CA TYR A 243 -7.26 18.06 -10.35
C TYR A 243 -7.48 16.55 -10.50
N ILE A 244 -8.33 15.96 -9.65
CA ILE A 244 -8.67 14.53 -9.75
C ILE A 244 -9.32 14.22 -11.11
N ASN A 245 -10.22 15.07 -11.60
CA ASN A 245 -10.78 14.93 -12.95
C ASN A 245 -9.70 14.94 -14.03
N ARG A 246 -8.72 15.85 -13.94
CA ARG A 246 -7.62 15.94 -14.90
C ARG A 246 -6.72 14.70 -14.85
N VAL A 247 -6.41 14.19 -13.66
CA VAL A 247 -5.65 12.96 -13.47
C VAL A 247 -6.34 11.78 -14.14
N PHE A 248 -7.61 11.53 -13.81
CA PHE A 248 -8.37 10.38 -14.34
C PHE A 248 -8.79 10.53 -15.82
N LYS A 249 -8.65 11.72 -16.43
CA LYS A 249 -8.75 11.91 -17.89
C LYS A 249 -7.51 11.45 -18.66
N SER A 250 -6.41 11.13 -17.97
CA SER A 250 -5.20 10.64 -18.61
C SER A 250 -5.45 9.30 -19.32
N PRO A 251 -4.85 9.07 -20.52
CA PRO A 251 -4.95 7.79 -21.22
C PRO A 251 -4.46 6.57 -20.43
N ILE A 252 -3.63 6.75 -19.41
CA ILE A 252 -3.15 5.65 -18.55
C ILE A 252 -4.28 4.98 -17.76
N PHE A 253 -5.43 5.64 -17.64
CA PHE A 253 -6.60 5.07 -17.01
C PHE A 253 -7.54 4.38 -18.02
N ASN A 254 -7.29 4.49 -19.34
CA ASN A 254 -8.15 3.86 -20.33
C ASN A 254 -8.16 2.32 -20.17
N PRO A 255 -9.29 1.66 -20.49
CA PRO A 255 -9.36 0.20 -20.48
C PRO A 255 -8.24 -0.45 -21.27
N GLY A 256 -7.60 -1.47 -20.67
CA GLY A 256 -6.49 -2.22 -21.27
C GLY A 256 -5.09 -1.69 -20.94
N PHE A 257 -4.97 -0.48 -20.36
CA PHE A 257 -3.68 -0.02 -19.84
C PHE A 257 -3.31 -0.79 -18.56
N LYS A 258 -2.09 -1.34 -18.52
CA LYS A 258 -1.66 -2.25 -17.45
C LYS A 258 -0.74 -1.62 -16.39
N ASP A 259 -0.05 -0.54 -16.71
CA ASP A 259 0.94 0.05 -15.82
C ASP A 259 0.33 1.15 -14.93
N VAL A 260 -0.73 0.77 -14.22
CA VAL A 260 -1.52 1.68 -13.40
C VAL A 260 -2.17 0.92 -12.24
N CYS A 261 -2.54 1.60 -11.17
CA CYS A 261 -3.12 0.96 -9.99
C CYS A 261 -4.35 0.09 -10.30
N LEU A 262 -5.13 0.44 -11.32
CA LEU A 262 -6.35 -0.28 -11.68
C LEU A 262 -6.07 -1.71 -12.13
N TRP A 263 -5.03 -1.91 -12.93
CA TRP A 263 -4.61 -3.24 -13.33
C TRP A 263 -4.10 -4.02 -12.12
N SER A 264 -3.15 -3.47 -11.38
CA SER A 264 -2.58 -4.07 -10.17
C SER A 264 -3.64 -4.44 -9.11
N LEU A 265 -4.71 -3.65 -8.98
CA LEU A 265 -5.81 -3.90 -8.05
C LEU A 265 -6.87 -4.85 -8.60
N SER A 266 -6.95 -5.05 -9.91
CA SER A 266 -7.88 -6.01 -10.52
C SER A 266 -7.51 -7.45 -10.15
N THR A 267 -8.49 -8.35 -10.19
CA THR A 267 -8.24 -9.77 -9.97
C THR A 267 -7.30 -10.36 -11.02
N GLN A 268 -7.36 -9.86 -12.27
CA GLN A 268 -6.50 -10.29 -13.36
C GLN A 268 -5.05 -9.82 -13.17
N GLY A 269 -4.84 -8.52 -12.90
CA GLY A 269 -3.49 -7.99 -12.68
C GLY A 269 -2.85 -8.51 -11.39
N ALA A 270 -3.63 -8.66 -10.30
CA ALA A 270 -3.11 -9.29 -9.09
C ALA A 270 -2.70 -10.76 -9.32
N ALA A 271 -3.43 -11.51 -10.15
CA ALA A 271 -3.05 -12.86 -10.55
C ALA A 271 -1.79 -12.86 -11.42
N GLU A 272 -1.68 -11.97 -12.41
CA GLU A 272 -0.50 -11.79 -13.26
C GLU A 272 0.74 -11.44 -12.43
N GLU A 273 0.65 -10.46 -11.53
CA GLU A 273 1.74 -10.08 -10.63
C GLU A 273 2.14 -11.23 -9.69
N SER A 274 1.17 -12.01 -9.21
CA SER A 274 1.42 -13.15 -8.31
C SER A 274 2.11 -14.33 -9.01
N THR A 275 2.24 -14.35 -10.33
CA THR A 275 3.02 -15.39 -11.03
C THR A 275 4.52 -15.29 -10.72
N TRP A 276 5.02 -14.08 -10.46
CA TRP A 276 6.44 -13.82 -10.21
C TRP A 276 6.73 -13.19 -8.83
N VAL A 277 5.76 -12.51 -8.21
CA VAL A 277 5.87 -11.96 -6.84
C VAL A 277 5.47 -13.03 -5.81
N GLN A 278 6.45 -13.84 -5.41
CA GLN A 278 6.27 -14.99 -4.53
C GLN A 278 6.59 -14.64 -3.06
N THR A 279 6.21 -15.55 -2.14
CA THR A 279 6.70 -15.49 -0.76
C THR A 279 8.16 -15.89 -0.70
N LEU A 280 8.95 -15.15 0.10
CA LEU A 280 10.38 -15.37 0.25
C LEU A 280 10.67 -16.16 1.52
N PRO A 281 11.59 -17.14 1.51
CA PRO A 281 11.81 -18.03 2.64
C PRO A 281 12.40 -17.33 3.89
N ASN A 282 13.07 -16.20 3.71
CA ASN A 282 13.77 -15.47 4.80
C ASN A 282 12.97 -14.25 5.31
N VAL A 283 11.69 -14.15 4.96
CA VAL A 283 10.81 -13.04 5.34
C VAL A 283 9.60 -13.57 6.09
N TYR A 284 9.28 -12.96 7.24
CA TYR A 284 8.03 -13.26 7.94
C TYR A 284 6.86 -12.53 7.29
N TYR A 285 5.73 -13.20 7.11
CA TYR A 285 4.52 -12.62 6.52
C TYR A 285 3.35 -12.66 7.51
N PHE A 286 2.69 -11.51 7.67
CA PHE A 286 1.46 -11.36 8.45
C PHE A 286 0.38 -10.72 7.57
N SER A 287 -0.87 -11.15 7.75
CA SER A 287 -2.01 -10.59 7.01
C SER A 287 -3.21 -10.38 7.92
N TYR A 288 -3.74 -9.16 7.92
CA TYR A 288 -4.97 -8.80 8.62
C TYR A 288 -6.08 -8.53 7.61
N SER A 289 -7.15 -9.31 7.71
CA SER A 289 -8.37 -9.17 6.90
C SER A 289 -9.42 -8.37 7.66
N THR A 290 -10.16 -7.53 6.94
CA THR A 290 -11.23 -6.70 7.49
C THR A 290 -12.54 -6.98 6.76
N SER A 291 -13.66 -6.95 7.49
CA SER A 291 -15.00 -7.04 6.90
C SER A 291 -15.93 -6.09 7.65
N ASP A 292 -16.75 -5.34 6.90
CA ASP A 292 -17.79 -4.48 7.46
C ASP A 292 -19.11 -4.64 6.69
N THR A 293 -19.43 -5.89 6.37
CA THR A 293 -20.67 -6.28 5.68
C THR A 293 -21.37 -7.39 6.44
N PHE A 294 -22.66 -7.55 6.18
CA PHE A 294 -23.45 -8.67 6.67
C PHE A 294 -24.07 -9.44 5.49
N GLY A 295 -24.28 -10.74 5.69
CA GLY A 295 -24.89 -11.60 4.68
C GLY A 295 -26.38 -11.32 4.51
N ALA A 296 -26.82 -11.23 3.25
CA ALA A 296 -28.22 -11.02 2.88
C ALA A 296 -28.58 -11.88 1.66
N ARG A 297 -29.84 -11.79 1.23
CA ARG A 297 -30.31 -12.36 -0.03
C ARG A 297 -30.93 -11.27 -0.88
N ASP A 298 -30.64 -11.31 -2.18
CA ASP A 298 -31.33 -10.43 -3.12
C ASP A 298 -32.75 -10.94 -3.45
N PHE A 299 -33.45 -10.22 -4.32
CA PHE A 299 -34.80 -10.58 -4.77
C PHE A 299 -34.88 -11.99 -5.39
N PHE A 300 -33.80 -12.49 -5.99
CA PHE A 300 -33.70 -13.81 -6.60
C PHE A 300 -33.17 -14.88 -5.63
N LEU A 301 -33.15 -14.59 -4.31
CA LEU A 301 -32.63 -15.45 -3.26
C LEU A 301 -31.13 -15.78 -3.37
N ARG A 302 -30.37 -15.05 -4.19
CA ARG A 302 -28.92 -15.22 -4.31
C ARG A 302 -28.23 -14.64 -3.09
N LYS A 303 -27.16 -15.30 -2.63
CA LYS A 303 -26.35 -14.80 -1.51
C LYS A 303 -25.63 -13.53 -1.94
N ILE A 304 -25.82 -12.46 -1.18
CA ILE A 304 -25.14 -11.17 -1.34
C ILE A 304 -24.62 -10.70 0.01
N HIS A 305 -23.76 -9.68 -0.02
CA HIS A 305 -23.32 -8.96 1.16
C HIS A 305 -23.72 -7.49 1.05
N LEU A 306 -24.20 -6.91 2.14
CA LEU A 306 -24.59 -5.50 2.23
C LEU A 306 -23.75 -4.77 3.28
N PRO A 307 -23.49 -3.46 3.10
CA PRO A 307 -22.68 -2.68 4.03
C PRO A 307 -23.38 -2.54 5.39
N ASN A 308 -22.63 -2.63 6.49
CA ASN A 308 -23.13 -2.21 7.80
C ASN A 308 -23.24 -0.68 7.82
N LEU A 309 -24.47 -0.15 7.68
CA LEU A 309 -24.69 1.31 7.51
C LEU A 309 -24.24 2.18 8.69
N LEU A 310 -24.06 1.60 9.88
CA LEU A 310 -23.68 2.32 11.09
C LEU A 310 -22.16 2.37 11.32
N THR A 311 -21.42 1.38 10.82
CA THR A 311 -19.97 1.25 11.03
C THR A 311 -19.16 1.57 9.79
N MET A 312 -19.72 1.31 8.60
CA MET A 312 -19.05 1.60 7.34
C MET A 312 -19.16 3.09 7.02
N ILE A 313 -18.01 3.73 6.79
CA ILE A 313 -17.97 5.15 6.42
C ILE A 313 -18.78 5.40 5.14
N LEU A 314 -19.51 6.52 5.10
CA LEU A 314 -20.50 6.82 4.06
C LEU A 314 -20.00 6.63 2.61
N PRO A 315 -18.79 7.09 2.21
CA PRO A 315 -18.31 6.91 0.84
C PRO A 315 -18.09 5.44 0.45
N LEU A 316 -17.89 4.55 1.43
CA LEU A 316 -17.67 3.13 1.17
C LEU A 316 -18.97 2.33 1.08
N GLN A 317 -20.11 2.86 1.53
CA GLN A 317 -21.37 2.09 1.53
C GLN A 317 -21.83 1.69 0.10
N PRO A 318 -21.83 2.60 -0.91
CA PRO A 318 -22.19 2.21 -2.27
C PRO A 318 -21.21 1.16 -2.85
N ILE A 319 -19.93 1.30 -2.53
CA ILE A 319 -18.86 0.38 -2.96
C ILE A 319 -19.03 -0.99 -2.31
N GLY A 320 -19.32 -1.03 -1.01
CA GLY A 320 -19.58 -2.25 -0.26
C GLY A 320 -20.79 -3.00 -0.82
N ALA A 321 -21.86 -2.27 -1.15
CA ALA A 321 -23.03 -2.84 -1.83
C ALA A 321 -22.66 -3.38 -3.23
N PHE A 322 -21.96 -2.61 -4.05
CA PHE A 322 -21.54 -3.01 -5.40
C PHE A 322 -20.66 -4.27 -5.40
N ILE A 323 -19.67 -4.35 -4.51
CA ILE A 323 -18.79 -5.52 -4.38
C ILE A 323 -19.60 -6.72 -3.87
N GLY A 324 -20.40 -6.50 -2.81
CA GLY A 324 -21.15 -7.55 -2.14
C GLY A 324 -22.33 -8.12 -2.95
N SER A 325 -22.78 -7.42 -3.99
CA SER A 325 -23.83 -7.88 -4.91
C SER A 325 -23.30 -8.63 -6.13
N ARG A 326 -21.98 -8.67 -6.37
CA ARG A 326 -21.41 -9.45 -7.48
C ARG A 326 -21.28 -10.91 -7.08
N VAL A 327 -21.95 -11.78 -7.83
CA VAL A 327 -21.67 -13.22 -7.81
C VAL A 327 -20.33 -13.40 -8.52
N ALA A 328 -19.39 -14.11 -7.91
CA ALA A 328 -18.16 -14.52 -8.60
C ALA A 328 -18.58 -15.32 -9.84
N SER A 329 -18.33 -14.75 -11.03
CA SER A 329 -18.49 -15.42 -12.32
C SER A 329 -17.31 -16.32 -12.60
#